data_AF-C9E1S3-F1
#
_entry.id   AF-C9E1S3-F1
#
_cell.length_a   1.000
_cell.length_b   1.000
_cell.length_c   1.000
_cell.angle_alpha   90.00
_cell.angle_beta   90.00
_cell.angle_gamma   90.00
#
_symmetry.space_group_name_H-M   'P 1'
#
loop_
_entity.id
_entity.type
_entity.pdbx_description
1 polymer ?
#
loop_
_entity_poly.entity_id
_entity_poly.type
_entity_poly.pdbx_seq_one_letter_code
_entity_poly.pdbx_strand_id
1 'polypeptide(L)'
;GFENFIGNLPTIMNLKGNNDEYAFAGTHEYTLVFAKNKDKSTFYEFPIDEDNFLEKWEEDEIGFYKKGAPMRATGTEDKREDRPEMFYPFLVKNNTVSTITDEEFSQIYNKDLEVFNDDFIQKLKEKYENLGYNFILPIADKQWGRWRWGYSIKNKARLQTDIIVSQSKNGISLYKKQRPELDDLPTKKPKTIFYKPEYSSGNGTEQMKNLFGEKAFKNPKPEELIQDFITITTNE
;
A
#
# COMPACT_ATOMS: atom_id res chain seq x y z
N GLY A 1 -27.25 4.20 -16.98
CA GLY A 1 -27.16 5.66 -16.81
C GLY A 1 -25.89 6.02 -16.07
N PHE A 2 -25.73 7.31 -15.73
CA PHE A 2 -24.53 7.86 -15.07
C PHE A 2 -24.25 7.22 -13.69
N GLU A 3 -25.28 6.70 -13.03
CA GLU A 3 -25.19 5.94 -11.78
C GLU A 3 -24.29 4.69 -11.89
N ASN A 4 -24.11 4.16 -13.11
CA ASN A 4 -23.22 3.03 -13.38
C ASN A 4 -21.81 3.44 -13.83
N PHE A 5 -21.45 4.71 -13.67
CA PHE A 5 -20.09 5.19 -13.96
C PHE A 5 -19.08 4.63 -12.95
N ILE A 6 -17.96 4.12 -13.48
CA ILE A 6 -16.87 3.53 -12.70
C ILE A 6 -15.71 4.52 -12.61
N GLY A 7 -15.31 5.11 -13.72
CA GLY A 7 -14.20 6.06 -13.74
C GLY A 7 -13.93 6.68 -15.11
N ASN A 8 -13.24 7.80 -15.08
CA ASN A 8 -12.65 8.44 -16.25
C ASN A 8 -11.14 8.28 -16.12
N LEU A 9 -10.53 7.59 -17.07
CA LEU A 9 -9.11 7.27 -17.08
C LEU A 9 -8.40 8.15 -18.12
N PRO A 10 -7.66 9.19 -17.72
CA PRO A 10 -6.70 9.85 -18.59
C PRO A 10 -5.68 8.81 -19.07
N THR A 11 -5.72 8.50 -20.35
CA THR A 11 -4.87 7.49 -21.00
C THR A 11 -3.78 8.21 -21.77
N ILE A 12 -2.54 8.16 -21.26
CA ILE A 12 -1.41 8.83 -21.91
C ILE A 12 -1.08 8.09 -23.20
N MET A 13 -1.25 8.75 -24.35
CA MET A 13 -1.04 8.18 -25.68
C MET A 13 0.05 8.91 -26.48
N ASN A 14 0.48 10.09 -26.00
CA ASN A 14 1.55 10.86 -26.61
C ASN A 14 2.44 11.50 -25.53
N LEU A 15 3.53 10.83 -25.16
CA LEU A 15 4.47 11.32 -24.15
C LEU A 15 5.16 12.64 -24.52
N LYS A 16 5.35 12.91 -25.82
CA LYS A 16 5.97 14.15 -26.28
C LYS A 16 5.05 15.35 -26.15
N GLY A 17 3.74 15.10 -26.07
CA GLY A 17 2.72 16.13 -26.11
C GLY A 17 2.51 16.71 -27.51
N ASN A 18 1.35 17.30 -27.73
CA ASN A 18 1.07 18.12 -28.90
C ASN A 18 1.46 19.57 -28.63
N ASN A 19 2.59 20.02 -29.19
CA ASN A 19 3.16 21.35 -28.91
C ASN A 19 2.41 22.52 -29.58
N ASP A 20 1.46 22.22 -30.47
CA ASP A 20 0.65 23.24 -31.15
C ASP A 20 -0.49 23.76 -30.26
N GLU A 21 -0.73 23.14 -29.10
CA GLU A 21 -1.74 23.55 -28.13
C GLU A 21 -1.28 24.74 -27.28
N TYR A 22 -2.22 25.61 -26.94
CA TYR A 22 -1.94 26.79 -26.13
C TYR A 22 -1.59 26.39 -24.69
N ALA A 23 -0.42 26.85 -24.21
CA ALA A 23 0.11 26.73 -22.84
C ALA A 23 0.42 25.32 -22.31
N PHE A 24 -0.34 24.28 -22.70
CA PHE A 24 -0.14 22.91 -22.24
C PHE A 24 -0.23 21.94 -23.41
N ALA A 25 0.77 21.07 -23.55
CA ALA A 25 0.78 20.08 -24.61
C ALA A 25 -0.15 18.90 -24.27
N GLY A 26 -1.11 18.60 -25.15
CA GLY A 26 -2.00 17.45 -25.02
C GLY A 26 -1.24 16.13 -25.09
N THR A 27 -1.30 15.33 -24.04
CA THR A 27 -0.56 14.05 -23.92
C THR A 27 -1.47 12.83 -23.81
N HIS A 28 -2.76 13.03 -23.55
CA HIS A 28 -3.68 11.97 -23.18
C HIS A 28 -5.05 12.09 -23.84
N GLU A 29 -5.71 10.95 -23.94
CA GLU A 29 -7.13 10.85 -24.26
C GLU A 29 -7.92 10.41 -23.01
N TYR A 30 -9.25 10.38 -23.08
CA TYR A 30 -10.10 9.93 -21.98
C TYR A 30 -10.76 8.59 -22.30
N THR A 31 -10.56 7.63 -21.41
CA THR A 31 -11.29 6.35 -21.43
C THR A 31 -12.37 6.37 -20.36
N LEU A 32 -13.63 6.34 -20.78
CA LEU A 32 -14.77 6.30 -19.86
C LEU A 32 -15.17 4.85 -19.58
N VAL A 33 -15.24 4.49 -18.31
CA VAL A 33 -15.58 3.14 -17.87
C VAL A 33 -16.97 3.14 -17.23
N PHE A 34 -17.87 2.33 -17.78
CA PHE A 34 -19.22 2.12 -17.29
C PHE A 34 -19.48 0.62 -17.12
N ALA A 35 -20.24 0.27 -16.08
CA ALA A 35 -20.77 -1.07 -15.89
C ALA A 35 -22.24 -1.13 -16.35
N LYS A 36 -22.73 -2.33 -16.66
CA LYS A 36 -24.19 -2.54 -16.84
C LYS A 36 -24.92 -2.46 -15.50
N ASN A 37 -24.32 -3.04 -14.47
CA ASN A 37 -24.74 -2.92 -13.07
C ASN A 37 -23.46 -2.86 -12.21
N LYS A 38 -23.18 -1.69 -11.65
CA LYS A 38 -21.97 -1.41 -10.86
C LYS A 38 -21.83 -2.31 -9.63
N ASP A 39 -22.94 -2.60 -8.95
CA ASP A 39 -22.94 -3.42 -7.72
C ASP A 39 -22.69 -4.90 -8.02
N LYS A 40 -22.85 -5.32 -9.28
CA LYS A 40 -22.62 -6.69 -9.75
C LYS A 40 -21.40 -6.83 -10.66
N SER A 41 -20.65 -5.76 -10.89
CA SER A 41 -19.46 -5.80 -11.76
C SER A 41 -18.21 -6.13 -10.96
N THR A 42 -17.40 -7.02 -11.52
CA THR A 42 -16.06 -7.33 -11.02
C THR A 42 -15.03 -6.74 -11.98
N PHE A 43 -13.97 -6.17 -11.41
CA PHE A 43 -12.80 -5.71 -12.16
C PHE A 43 -11.58 -6.42 -11.59
N TYR A 44 -10.65 -6.76 -12.46
CA TYR A 44 -9.45 -7.52 -12.13
C TYR A 44 -8.23 -6.60 -12.03
N GLU A 45 -7.14 -7.18 -11.55
CA GLU A 45 -5.87 -6.48 -11.34
C GLU A 45 -4.83 -6.92 -12.37
N PHE A 46 -3.78 -6.11 -12.55
CA PHE A 46 -2.67 -6.52 -13.43
C PHE A 46 -1.75 -7.51 -12.71
N PRO A 47 -1.26 -8.55 -13.41
CA PRO A 47 -0.17 -9.35 -12.90
C PRO A 47 1.08 -8.46 -12.74
N ILE A 48 1.86 -8.71 -11.69
CA ILE A 48 3.18 -8.10 -11.56
C ILE A 48 4.16 -8.97 -12.36
N ASP A 49 4.87 -8.33 -13.29
CA ASP A 49 5.99 -8.91 -14.02
C ASP A 49 6.98 -9.63 -13.09
N GLU A 50 7.37 -10.87 -13.42
CA GLU A 50 8.13 -11.79 -12.57
C GLU A 50 9.46 -11.18 -12.08
N ASP A 51 10.14 -10.42 -12.94
CA ASP A 51 11.40 -9.76 -12.60
C ASP A 51 11.17 -8.63 -11.57
N ASN A 52 10.08 -7.89 -11.70
CA ASN A 52 9.66 -6.87 -10.74
C ASN A 52 9.08 -7.45 -9.45
N PHE A 53 8.59 -8.68 -9.50
CA PHE A 53 8.00 -9.41 -8.38
C PHE A 53 9.08 -9.87 -7.41
N LEU A 54 10.14 -10.53 -7.89
CA LEU A 54 11.24 -11.03 -7.05
C LEU A 54 12.06 -9.90 -6.39
N GLU A 55 12.18 -8.74 -7.03
CA GLU A 55 12.93 -7.61 -6.45
C GLU A 55 12.21 -6.94 -5.26
N LYS A 56 10.90 -7.10 -5.14
CA LYS A 56 10.07 -6.29 -4.22
C LYS A 56 9.30 -7.10 -3.19
N TRP A 57 9.13 -8.40 -3.42
CA TRP A 57 8.36 -9.29 -2.55
C TRP A 57 9.26 -10.39 -2.00
N GLU A 58 9.08 -10.67 -0.72
CA GLU A 58 9.67 -11.79 0.01
C GLU A 58 8.56 -12.80 0.32
N GLU A 59 8.91 -14.04 0.66
CA GLU A 59 7.96 -15.10 0.99
C GLU A 59 8.24 -15.65 2.40
N ASP A 60 7.17 -15.88 3.18
CA ASP A 60 7.23 -16.61 4.45
C ASP A 60 6.14 -17.70 4.50
N GLU A 61 5.99 -18.37 5.64
CA GLU A 61 5.00 -19.46 5.84
C GLU A 61 3.53 -19.04 5.60
N ILE A 62 3.23 -17.74 5.51
CA ILE A 62 1.89 -17.19 5.25
C ILE A 62 1.75 -16.77 3.77
N GLY A 63 2.85 -16.69 3.02
CA GLY A 63 2.90 -16.31 1.61
C GLY A 63 3.64 -14.99 1.37
N PHE A 64 3.48 -14.43 0.18
CA PHE A 64 4.22 -13.24 -0.24
C PHE A 64 3.92 -12.01 0.63
N TYR A 65 4.97 -11.23 0.91
CA TYR A 65 4.86 -9.94 1.55
C TYR A 65 5.91 -8.96 1.04
N LYS A 66 5.65 -7.67 1.24
CA LYS A 66 6.65 -6.63 1.07
C LYS A 66 6.60 -5.64 2.22
N LYS A 67 7.64 -4.81 2.31
CA LYS A 67 7.69 -3.70 3.26
C LYS A 67 6.59 -2.68 2.97
N GLY A 68 5.62 -2.59 3.89
CA GLY A 68 4.53 -1.63 3.85
C GLY A 68 4.81 -0.37 4.66
N ALA A 69 3.75 0.29 5.10
CA ALA A 69 3.83 1.53 5.88
C ALA A 69 4.53 1.32 7.25
N PRO A 70 5.20 2.36 7.79
CA PRO A 70 5.69 2.33 9.18
C PRO A 70 4.56 2.03 10.16
N MET A 71 4.87 1.30 11.24
CA MET A 71 3.88 0.97 12.27
C MET A 71 3.38 2.21 13.01
N ARG A 72 4.23 3.24 13.16
CA ARG A 72 3.84 4.54 13.71
C ARG A 72 2.84 5.21 12.77
N ALA A 73 1.74 5.70 13.33
CA ALA A 73 0.77 6.51 12.58
C ALA A 73 1.42 7.82 12.13
N THR A 74 0.93 8.37 11.02
CA THR A 74 1.41 9.62 10.44
C THR A 74 0.22 10.37 9.85
N GLY A 75 0.22 11.69 9.94
CA GLY A 75 -0.83 12.54 9.37
C GLY A 75 -1.81 13.00 10.44
N THR A 76 -3.08 13.16 10.08
CA THR A 76 -4.11 13.60 11.03
C THR A 76 -4.36 12.51 12.08
N GLU A 77 -4.56 12.94 13.33
CA GLU A 77 -4.74 12.07 14.48
C GLU A 77 -3.55 11.12 14.76
N ASP A 78 -2.30 11.55 14.61
CA ASP A 78 -1.13 10.66 14.80
C ASP A 78 -0.52 10.70 16.21
N LYS A 79 -1.07 11.50 17.13
CA LYS A 79 -0.61 11.64 18.51
C LYS A 79 -1.20 10.56 19.41
N ARG A 80 -0.58 10.33 20.57
CA ARG A 80 -1.10 9.37 21.56
C ARG A 80 -2.46 9.81 22.10
N GLU A 81 -2.66 11.12 22.26
CA GLU A 81 -3.89 11.71 22.80
C GLU A 81 -5.10 11.49 21.86
N ASP A 82 -4.86 11.40 20.55
CA ASP A 82 -5.94 11.22 19.57
C ASP A 82 -6.60 9.84 19.70
N ARG A 83 -5.80 8.80 20.00
CA ARG A 83 -6.29 7.44 20.27
C ARG A 83 -5.42 6.76 21.34
N PRO A 84 -5.70 7.00 22.64
CA PRO A 84 -4.86 6.52 23.74
C PRO A 84 -4.65 5.01 23.77
N GLU A 85 -5.64 4.23 23.35
CA GLU A 85 -5.56 2.76 23.29
C GLU A 85 -4.58 2.22 22.21
N MET A 86 -4.07 3.10 21.35
CA MET A 86 -3.05 2.77 20.35
C MET A 86 -1.64 3.21 20.79
N PHE A 87 -1.50 3.70 22.02
CA PHE A 87 -0.22 4.05 22.63
C PHE A 87 0.19 3.00 23.65
N TYR A 88 1.07 2.10 23.25
CA TYR A 88 1.63 1.05 24.10
C TYR A 88 2.97 0.59 23.54
N PRO A 89 3.83 -0.09 24.31
CA PRO A 89 5.14 -0.52 23.80
C PRO A 89 5.03 -1.79 22.95
N PHE A 90 5.80 -1.82 21.86
CA PHE A 90 6.21 -3.08 21.24
C PHE A 90 7.52 -3.55 21.85
N LEU A 91 7.58 -4.85 22.13
CA LEU A 91 8.72 -5.52 22.75
C LEU A 91 9.41 -6.36 21.68
N VAL A 92 10.66 -6.02 21.35
CA VAL A 92 11.42 -6.69 20.29
C VAL A 92 12.62 -7.44 20.85
N LYS A 93 12.68 -8.75 20.62
CA LYS A 93 13.79 -9.62 21.03
C LYS A 93 14.00 -10.69 19.98
N ASN A 94 15.25 -10.90 19.55
CA ASN A 94 15.61 -11.89 18.51
C ASN A 94 14.78 -11.79 17.23
N ASN A 95 14.52 -10.55 16.78
CA ASN A 95 13.68 -10.26 15.61
C ASN A 95 12.18 -10.61 15.76
N THR A 96 11.75 -11.11 16.92
CA THR A 96 10.34 -11.36 17.24
C THR A 96 9.73 -10.14 17.93
N VAL A 97 8.53 -9.77 17.50
CA VAL A 97 7.77 -8.65 18.06
C VAL A 97 6.62 -9.17 18.93
N SER A 98 6.50 -8.61 20.12
CA SER A 98 5.43 -8.89 21.08
C SER A 98 5.00 -7.60 21.77
N THR A 99 4.14 -7.69 22.79
CA THR A 99 3.69 -6.55 23.58
C THR A 99 3.52 -6.97 25.05
N ILE A 100 3.29 -5.98 25.91
CA ILE A 100 3.05 -6.13 27.35
C ILE A 100 1.76 -6.90 27.65
N THR A 101 1.56 -7.24 28.93
CA THR A 101 0.34 -7.90 29.43
C THR A 101 -0.88 -6.97 29.48
N ASP A 102 -2.08 -7.54 29.57
CA ASP A 102 -3.34 -6.78 29.62
C ASP A 102 -3.41 -5.93 30.91
N GLU A 103 -2.92 -6.48 32.03
CA GLU A 103 -2.81 -5.79 33.31
C GLU A 103 -1.85 -4.59 33.24
N GLU A 104 -0.72 -4.74 32.56
CA GLU A 104 0.22 -3.63 32.34
C GLU A 104 -0.38 -2.59 31.40
N PHE A 105 -1.04 -3.01 30.32
CA PHE A 105 -1.65 -2.09 29.37
C PHE A 105 -2.73 -1.21 30.02
N SER A 106 -3.59 -1.79 30.86
CA SER A 106 -4.64 -1.04 31.57
C SER A 106 -4.11 0.06 32.51
N GLN A 107 -2.84 -0.01 32.90
CA GLN A 107 -2.20 0.99 33.77
C GLN A 107 -1.50 2.12 33.01
N ILE A 108 -1.36 2.02 31.68
CA ILE A 108 -0.70 3.04 30.86
C ILE A 108 -1.52 4.32 30.77
N TYR A 109 -2.83 4.19 30.63
CA TYR A 109 -3.74 5.31 30.41
C TYR A 109 -4.97 5.19 31.31
N ASN A 110 -5.18 6.20 32.14
CA ASN A 110 -6.37 6.29 32.97
C ASN A 110 -7.50 6.94 32.14
N LYS A 111 -8.53 6.16 31.80
CA LYS A 111 -9.67 6.63 30.99
C LYS A 111 -10.54 7.67 31.71
N ASP A 112 -10.66 7.59 33.03
CA ASP A 112 -11.51 8.49 33.80
C ASP A 112 -10.86 9.88 33.96
N LEU A 113 -9.54 9.91 34.09
CA LEU A 113 -8.76 11.14 34.22
C LEU A 113 -8.22 11.67 32.90
N GLU A 114 -8.30 10.87 31.83
CA GLU A 114 -7.71 11.13 30.51
C GLU A 114 -6.20 11.42 30.54
N VAL A 115 -5.47 10.79 31.46
CA VAL A 115 -4.03 11.02 31.68
C VAL A 115 -3.21 9.75 31.48
N PHE A 116 -2.05 9.90 30.83
CA PHE A 116 -1.04 8.85 30.72
C PHE A 116 -0.18 8.76 31.98
N ASN A 117 0.10 7.53 32.41
CA ASN A 117 0.97 7.25 33.55
C ASN A 117 2.42 7.09 33.07
N ASP A 118 3.06 8.22 32.74
CA ASP A 118 4.42 8.23 32.17
C ASP A 118 5.47 7.63 33.13
N ASP A 119 5.27 7.77 34.45
CA ASP A 119 6.12 7.12 35.48
C ASP A 119 6.03 5.58 35.42
N PHE A 120 4.82 5.04 35.23
CA PHE A 120 4.63 3.61 35.06
C PHE A 120 5.23 3.10 33.76
N ILE A 121 5.12 3.87 32.67
CA ILE A 121 5.76 3.53 31.39
C ILE A 121 7.28 3.45 31.53
N GLN A 122 7.90 4.37 32.28
CA GLN A 122 9.34 4.34 32.55
C GLN A 122 9.73 3.08 33.34
N LYS A 123 8.94 2.69 34.35
CA LYS A 123 9.16 1.43 35.10
C LYS A 123 9.02 0.19 34.20
N LEU A 124 8.04 0.18 33.30
CA LEU A 124 7.89 -0.91 32.32
C LEU A 124 9.09 -0.98 31.39
N LYS A 125 9.58 0.17 30.91
CA LYS A 125 10.77 0.24 30.07
C LYS A 125 11.96 -0.42 30.75
N GLU A 126 12.27 0.01 31.98
CA GLU A 126 13.37 -0.56 32.77
C GLU A 126 13.21 -2.07 32.99
N LYS A 127 11.99 -2.51 33.33
CA LYS A 127 11.68 -3.94 33.50
C LYS A 127 12.02 -4.76 32.25
N TYR A 128 11.54 -4.34 31.07
CA TYR A 128 11.69 -5.12 29.85
C TYR A 128 13.08 -5.00 29.23
N GLU A 129 13.74 -3.84 29.35
CA GLU A 129 15.14 -3.68 28.94
C GLU A 129 16.07 -4.57 29.78
N ASN A 130 15.84 -4.68 31.10
CA ASN A 130 16.56 -5.62 31.96
C ASN A 130 16.33 -7.10 31.59
N LEU A 131 15.19 -7.42 30.99
CA LEU A 131 14.88 -8.76 30.45
C LEU A 131 15.45 -8.97 29.03
N GLY A 132 16.18 -7.98 28.49
CA GLY A 132 16.83 -8.03 27.19
C GLY A 132 15.90 -7.78 26.01
N TYR A 133 14.76 -7.12 26.22
CA TYR A 133 13.89 -6.65 25.14
C TYR A 133 14.25 -5.23 24.74
N ASN A 134 14.12 -4.91 23.46
CA ASN A 134 14.07 -3.54 23.01
C ASN A 134 12.65 -3.02 23.23
N PHE A 135 12.50 -2.01 24.08
CA PHE A 135 11.22 -1.41 24.43
C PHE A 135 10.92 -0.23 23.49
N ILE A 136 10.03 -0.44 22.52
CA ILE A 136 9.77 0.52 21.45
C ILE A 136 8.41 1.18 21.67
N LEU A 137 8.40 2.49 21.86
CA LEU A 137 7.19 3.32 21.87
C LEU A 137 7.02 4.05 20.52
N PRO A 138 5.80 4.48 20.16
CA PRO A 138 5.52 5.21 18.92
C PRO A 138 6.00 6.67 18.95
N ILE A 139 7.26 6.90 19.30
CA ILE A 139 7.87 8.22 19.42
C ILE A 139 8.68 8.54 18.16
N ALA A 140 8.54 9.76 17.65
CA ALA A 140 9.48 10.32 16.66
C ALA A 140 9.78 11.77 17.02
N ASP A 141 11.03 12.19 16.90
CA ASP A 141 11.47 13.57 17.16
C ASP A 141 10.98 14.13 18.51
N LYS A 142 11.02 13.29 19.56
CA LYS A 142 10.53 13.58 20.92
C LYS A 142 9.03 13.84 21.03
N GLN A 143 8.25 13.55 19.98
CA GLN A 143 6.80 13.64 19.99
C GLN A 143 6.17 12.27 20.19
N TRP A 144 5.26 12.20 21.16
CA TRP A 144 4.45 11.02 21.45
C TRP A 144 3.41 10.82 20.35
N GLY A 145 3.61 9.76 19.55
CA GLY A 145 2.64 9.34 18.54
C GLY A 145 1.80 8.16 19.03
N ARG A 146 1.10 7.52 18.09
CA ARG A 146 0.44 6.23 18.31
C ARG A 146 0.81 5.21 17.24
N TRP A 147 0.50 3.94 17.51
CA TRP A 147 0.55 2.91 16.49
C TRP A 147 -0.65 2.97 15.55
N ARG A 148 -0.50 2.34 14.38
CA ARG A 148 -1.63 2.05 13.48
C ARG A 148 -2.53 0.92 13.98
N TRP A 149 -2.03 0.10 14.91
CA TRP A 149 -2.75 -1.05 15.48
C TRP A 149 -3.08 -0.81 16.95
N GLY A 150 -4.37 -0.90 17.29
CA GLY A 150 -4.80 -0.91 18.69
C GLY A 150 -4.47 -2.21 19.40
N TYR A 151 -4.54 -2.17 20.74
CA TYR A 151 -4.22 -3.28 21.63
C TYR A 151 -5.35 -4.33 21.68
N SER A 152 -5.60 -5.02 20.56
CA SER A 152 -6.63 -6.06 20.44
C SER A 152 -6.02 -7.45 20.30
N ILE A 153 -6.76 -8.50 20.69
CA ILE A 153 -6.33 -9.91 20.56
C ILE A 153 -5.89 -10.22 19.12
N LYS A 154 -6.67 -9.77 18.13
CA LYS A 154 -6.38 -9.96 16.70
C LYS A 154 -5.05 -9.31 16.30
N ASN A 155 -4.76 -8.11 16.76
CA ASN A 155 -3.51 -7.42 16.42
C ASN A 155 -2.32 -8.03 17.15
N LYS A 156 -2.49 -8.39 18.43
CA LYS A 156 -1.46 -9.07 19.24
C LYS A 156 -1.00 -10.38 18.58
N ALA A 157 -1.94 -11.18 18.09
CA ALA A 157 -1.64 -12.45 17.39
C ALA A 157 -0.79 -12.25 16.12
N ARG A 158 -0.90 -11.10 15.46
CA ARG A 158 -0.21 -10.80 14.20
C ARG A 158 1.12 -10.08 14.37
N LEU A 159 1.50 -9.68 15.59
CA LEU A 159 2.75 -8.95 15.83
C LEU A 159 3.97 -9.75 15.37
N GLN A 160 3.95 -11.08 15.59
CA GLN A 160 5.08 -11.95 15.24
C GLN A 160 5.17 -12.23 13.74
N THR A 161 4.06 -12.15 13.01
CA THR A 161 3.99 -12.59 11.61
C THR A 161 3.97 -11.44 10.62
N ASP A 162 3.39 -10.30 10.99
CA ASP A 162 3.05 -9.21 10.07
C ASP A 162 3.83 -7.91 10.33
N ILE A 163 4.90 -7.96 11.12
CA ILE A 163 5.81 -6.83 11.35
C ILE A 163 7.21 -7.15 10.84
N ILE A 164 7.80 -6.21 10.12
CA ILE A 164 9.20 -6.20 9.73
C ILE A 164 9.98 -5.33 10.71
N VAL A 165 10.98 -5.91 11.35
CA VAL A 165 11.93 -5.22 12.21
C VAL A 165 13.13 -4.78 11.37
N SER A 166 13.32 -3.48 11.23
CA SER A 166 14.44 -2.88 10.50
C SER A 166 15.42 -2.27 11.49
N GLN A 167 16.58 -2.90 11.67
CA GLN A 167 17.65 -2.36 12.50
C GLN A 167 18.54 -1.42 11.68
N SER A 168 18.82 -0.24 12.23
CA SER A 168 19.72 0.74 11.62
C SER A 168 20.68 1.29 12.67
N LYS A 169 21.70 2.04 12.24
CA LYS A 169 22.60 2.77 13.16
C LYS A 169 21.84 3.74 14.09
N ASN A 170 20.65 4.16 13.69
CA ASN A 170 19.80 5.12 14.41
C ASN A 170 18.75 4.43 15.30
N GLY A 171 18.77 3.11 15.41
CA GLY A 171 17.82 2.32 16.22
C GLY A 171 16.90 1.41 15.39
N ILE A 172 15.85 0.93 16.04
CA ILE A 172 14.88 -0.04 15.49
C ILE A 172 13.68 0.70 14.91
N SER A 173 13.36 0.43 13.65
CA SER A 173 12.13 0.87 12.98
C SER A 173 11.24 -0.32 12.65
N LEU A 174 9.94 -0.15 12.83
CA LEU A 174 8.94 -1.21 12.64
C LEU A 174 8.02 -0.86 11.47
N TYR A 175 7.83 -1.82 10.57
CA TYR A 175 6.99 -1.66 9.38
C TYR A 175 5.97 -2.78 9.31
N LYS A 176 4.78 -2.49 8.79
CA LYS A 176 3.77 -3.51 8.52
C LYS A 176 4.18 -4.32 7.28
N LYS A 177 4.02 -5.65 7.32
CA LYS A 177 4.01 -6.47 6.11
C LYS A 177 2.76 -6.16 5.29
N GLN A 178 2.95 -5.75 4.04
CA GLN A 178 1.89 -5.67 3.06
C GLN A 178 1.84 -7.00 2.32
N ARG A 179 0.71 -7.69 2.39
CA ARG A 179 0.46 -8.98 1.74
C ARG A 179 -0.53 -8.81 0.59
N PRO A 180 -0.49 -9.64 -0.46
CA PRO A 180 -1.56 -9.72 -1.46
C PRO A 180 -2.83 -10.31 -0.83
N GLU A 181 -3.92 -10.37 -1.59
CA GLU A 181 -5.09 -11.14 -1.16
C GLU A 181 -4.75 -12.65 -1.13
N LEU A 182 -5.50 -13.41 -0.33
CA LEU A 182 -5.18 -14.81 -0.03
C LEU A 182 -5.22 -15.65 -1.32
N ASP A 183 -4.21 -16.47 -1.56
CA ASP A 183 -4.01 -17.35 -2.74
C ASP A 183 -3.65 -16.65 -4.06
N ASP A 184 -3.45 -15.33 -4.08
CA ASP A 184 -3.04 -14.60 -5.28
C ASP A 184 -1.52 -14.34 -5.34
N LEU A 185 -0.95 -14.49 -6.54
CA LEU A 185 0.31 -13.82 -6.87
C LEU A 185 0.12 -12.31 -6.68
N PRO A 186 1.11 -11.56 -6.19
CA PRO A 186 1.01 -10.12 -6.08
C PRO A 186 0.52 -9.47 -7.38
N THR A 187 -0.65 -8.86 -7.29
CA THR A 187 -1.26 -8.09 -8.36
C THR A 187 -1.18 -6.60 -8.06
N LYS A 188 -1.52 -5.80 -9.07
CA LYS A 188 -1.60 -4.35 -8.93
C LYS A 188 -2.89 -3.83 -9.56
N LYS A 189 -3.74 -3.27 -8.71
CA LYS A 189 -4.89 -2.50 -9.15
C LYS A 189 -4.51 -1.43 -10.20
N PRO A 190 -5.27 -1.30 -11.30
CA PRO A 190 -5.05 -0.25 -12.29
C PRO A 190 -5.08 1.14 -11.65
N LYS A 191 -4.12 1.99 -12.04
CA LYS A 191 -4.10 3.41 -11.63
C LYS A 191 -5.11 4.20 -12.46
N THR A 192 -5.64 5.28 -11.89
CA THR A 192 -6.59 6.17 -12.58
C THR A 192 -5.94 6.94 -13.73
N ILE A 193 -4.66 7.31 -13.60
CA ILE A 193 -3.83 7.74 -14.73
C ILE A 193 -3.35 6.48 -15.42
N PHE A 194 -3.90 6.21 -16.60
CA PHE A 194 -3.62 5.01 -17.36
C PHE A 194 -2.42 5.26 -18.26
N TYR A 195 -1.30 4.63 -17.93
CA TYR A 195 -0.04 4.89 -18.59
C TYR A 195 0.85 3.65 -18.59
N LYS A 196 1.29 3.30 -19.80
CA LYS A 196 2.43 2.45 -20.11
C LYS A 196 3.09 3.00 -21.39
N PRO A 197 4.42 2.91 -21.56
CA PRO A 197 5.09 3.30 -22.82
C PRO A 197 4.46 2.66 -24.06
N GLU A 198 3.94 1.45 -23.91
CA GLU A 198 3.29 0.64 -24.94
C GLU A 198 1.99 1.28 -25.47
N TYR A 199 1.33 2.14 -24.69
CA TYR A 199 0.07 2.80 -25.08
C TYR A 199 0.25 3.97 -26.05
N SER A 200 1.48 4.26 -26.47
CA SER A 200 1.77 5.30 -27.45
C SER A 200 1.07 5.04 -28.78
N SER A 201 0.38 6.03 -29.35
CA SER A 201 -0.31 5.92 -30.64
C SER A 201 0.62 5.50 -31.81
N GLY A 202 1.92 5.79 -31.69
CA GLY A 202 2.92 5.33 -32.64
C GLY A 202 2.99 3.81 -32.75
N ASN A 203 2.87 3.12 -31.61
CA ASN A 203 2.98 1.66 -31.53
C ASN A 203 1.85 0.97 -32.29
N GLY A 204 0.61 1.44 -32.13
CA GLY A 204 -0.54 0.93 -32.89
C GLY A 204 -0.34 1.06 -34.40
N THR A 205 0.23 2.18 -34.85
CA THR A 205 0.51 2.40 -36.30
C THR A 205 1.58 1.43 -36.81
N GLU A 206 2.61 1.19 -36.00
CA GLU A 206 3.69 0.25 -36.31
C GLU A 206 3.20 -1.20 -36.34
N GLN A 207 2.39 -1.61 -35.35
CA GLN A 207 1.76 -2.93 -35.27
C GLN A 207 0.91 -3.23 -36.52
N MET A 208 0.03 -2.30 -36.91
CA MET A 208 -0.79 -2.47 -38.13
C MET A 208 0.08 -2.52 -39.40
N LYS A 209 1.13 -1.71 -39.47
CA LYS A 209 2.05 -1.75 -40.61
C LYS A 209 2.80 -3.07 -40.70
N ASN A 210 3.23 -3.63 -39.58
CA ASN A 210 3.91 -4.92 -39.53
C ASN A 210 2.97 -6.07 -39.94
N LEU A 211 1.69 -5.97 -39.59
CA LEU A 211 0.68 -6.98 -39.94
C LEU A 211 0.26 -6.95 -41.42
N PHE A 212 0.06 -5.75 -41.98
CA PHE A 212 -0.47 -5.58 -43.35
C PHE A 212 0.59 -5.22 -44.40
N GLY A 213 1.83 -4.96 -43.99
CA GLY A 213 2.91 -4.48 -44.87
C GLY A 213 2.80 -3.01 -45.27
N GLU A 214 1.67 -2.37 -44.97
CA GLU A 214 1.37 -0.98 -45.30
C GLU A 214 0.58 -0.28 -44.19
N LYS A 215 0.45 1.05 -44.28
CA LYS A 215 -0.40 1.82 -43.35
C LYS A 215 -1.88 1.67 -43.73
N ALA A 216 -2.42 0.48 -43.50
CA ALA A 216 -3.82 0.15 -43.78
C ALA A 216 -4.82 0.99 -42.97
N PHE A 217 -4.42 1.47 -41.78
CA PHE A 217 -5.25 2.27 -40.88
C PHE A 217 -4.58 3.58 -40.47
N LYS A 218 -5.40 4.63 -40.28
CA LYS A 218 -4.92 5.98 -39.95
C LYS A 218 -4.54 6.14 -38.47
N ASN A 219 -5.39 5.67 -37.56
CA ASN A 219 -5.25 5.89 -36.11
C ASN A 219 -5.62 4.62 -35.30
N PRO A 220 -4.96 3.47 -35.54
CA PRO A 220 -5.20 2.27 -34.74
C PRO A 220 -4.80 2.50 -33.28
N LYS A 221 -5.54 1.90 -32.34
CA LYS A 221 -5.11 1.84 -30.93
C LYS A 221 -4.04 0.75 -30.77
N PRO A 222 -3.07 0.93 -29.86
CA PRO A 222 -2.07 -0.09 -29.57
C PRO A 222 -2.70 -1.38 -29.06
N GLU A 223 -2.14 -2.53 -29.44
CA GLU A 223 -2.62 -3.85 -29.03
C GLU A 223 -2.57 -4.01 -27.51
N GLU A 224 -1.46 -3.62 -26.88
CA GLU A 224 -1.23 -3.77 -25.43
C GLU A 224 -2.28 -2.98 -24.62
N LEU A 225 -2.71 -1.82 -25.12
CA LEU A 225 -3.77 -1.04 -24.49
C LEU A 225 -5.09 -1.81 -24.44
N ILE A 226 -5.43 -2.51 -25.54
CA ILE A 226 -6.65 -3.30 -25.64
C ILE A 226 -6.54 -4.57 -24.79
N GLN A 227 -5.39 -5.25 -24.83
CA GLN A 227 -5.12 -6.41 -23.98
C GLN A 227 -5.29 -6.05 -22.50
N ASP A 228 -4.69 -4.95 -22.04
CA ASP A 228 -4.82 -4.52 -20.65
C ASP A 228 -6.26 -4.19 -20.25
N PHE A 229 -7.07 -3.62 -21.16
CA PHE A 229 -8.50 -3.44 -20.89
C PHE A 229 -9.25 -4.77 -20.78
N ILE A 230 -8.92 -5.76 -21.60
CA ILE A 230 -9.50 -7.10 -21.51
C ILE A 230 -9.10 -7.75 -20.18
N THR A 231 -7.82 -7.73 -19.82
CA THR A 231 -7.30 -8.29 -18.57
C THR A 231 -8.02 -7.73 -17.34
N ILE A 232 -8.28 -6.43 -17.26
CA ILE A 232 -8.96 -5.84 -16.09
C ILE A 232 -10.49 -6.01 -16.10
N THR A 233 -11.09 -6.45 -17.21
CA THR A 233 -12.56 -6.57 -17.35
C THR A 233 -13.05 -8.01 -17.55
N THR A 234 -12.15 -8.97 -17.72
CA THR A 234 -12.47 -10.38 -17.98
C THR A 234 -11.62 -11.29 -17.10
N ASN A 235 -12.08 -12.51 -16.90
CA ASN A 235 -11.40 -13.55 -16.12
C ASN A 235 -10.63 -14.53 -17.03
N GLU A 236 -10.19 -14.05 -18.19
CA GLU A 236 -9.45 -14.83 -19.19
C GLU A 236 -7.94 -14.64 -19.05
#